data_AF-A0A537RJT8-F1
#
_entry.id   AF-A0A537RJT8-F1
#
_cell.length_a   1.000
_cell.length_b   1.000
_cell.length_c   1.000
_cell.angle_alpha   90.00
_cell.angle_beta   90.00
_cell.angle_gamma   90.00
#
_symmetry.space_group_name_H-M   'P 1'
#
loop_
_entity.id
_entity.type
_entity.pdbx_description
1 polymer ?
#
loop_
_entity_poly.entity_id
_entity_poly.type
_entity_poly.pdbx_seq_one_letter_code
_entity_poly.pdbx_strand_id
1 'polypeptide(L)'
;EREHRITRAVLEVLERTGHPVGIVTKSALVMRDIDILARMAGRGLAKVAISVTTLDRVIARKMEPRAATPPRRLEAIKALSAAGIPVAVMVAPIVPAINDSEIERILTAACEAGASEAGYVLLR
;
A
#
# COMPACT_ATOMS: atom_id res chain seq x y z
N GLU A 1 -13.48 9.27 3.20
CA GLU A 1 -12.55 9.37 2.05
C GLU A 1 -13.19 9.25 0.67
N ARG A 2 -14.11 8.30 0.41
CA ARG A 2 -14.80 8.22 -0.90
C ARG A 2 -15.57 9.51 -1.27
N GLU A 3 -16.25 10.08 -0.29
CA GLU A 3 -17.04 11.30 -0.45
C GLU A 3 -16.19 12.55 -0.22
N HIS A 4 -15.55 12.67 0.95
CA HIS A 4 -14.88 13.90 1.36
C HIS A 4 -13.55 14.22 0.63
N ARG A 5 -12.88 13.23 0.03
CA ARG A 5 -11.63 13.41 -0.75
C ARG A 5 -10.54 14.26 -0.05
N ILE A 6 -10.43 14.15 1.28
CA ILE A 6 -9.53 15.01 2.07
C ILE A 6 -8.08 14.72 1.71
N THR A 7 -7.70 13.45 1.57
CA THR A 7 -6.34 13.08 1.17
C THR A 7 -5.98 13.69 -0.17
N ARG A 8 -6.90 13.70 -1.13
CA ARG A 8 -6.67 14.32 -2.44
C ARG A 8 -6.39 15.82 -2.32
N ALA A 9 -7.22 16.55 -1.56
CA ALA A 9 -7.03 17.98 -1.33
C ALA A 9 -5.67 18.27 -0.67
N VAL A 10 -5.24 17.42 0.28
CA VAL A 10 -3.89 17.51 0.86
C VAL A 10 -2.82 17.27 -0.20
N LEU A 11 -2.93 16.22 -1.01
CA LEU A 11 -1.96 15.93 -2.08
C LEU A 11 -1.83 17.08 -3.09
N GLU A 12 -2.92 17.76 -3.45
CA GLU A 12 -2.89 18.94 -4.33
C GLU A 12 -2.13 20.11 -3.70
N VAL A 13 -2.22 20.29 -2.38
CA VAL A 13 -1.43 21.28 -1.64
C VAL A 13 0.05 20.89 -1.61
N LEU A 14 0.36 19.62 -1.30
CA LEU A 14 1.74 19.12 -1.25
C LEU A 14 2.42 19.16 -2.62
N GLU A 15 1.70 18.82 -3.69
CA GLU A 15 2.20 18.91 -5.06
C GLU A 15 2.57 20.36 -5.41
N ARG A 16 1.68 21.32 -5.09
CA ARG A 16 1.87 22.76 -5.36
C ARG A 16 3.06 23.32 -4.60
N THR A 17 3.33 22.85 -3.39
CA THR A 17 4.49 23.31 -2.59
C THR A 17 5.75 22.48 -2.81
N GLY A 18 5.69 21.42 -3.63
CA GLY A 18 6.80 20.50 -3.83
C GLY A 18 7.20 19.73 -2.57
N HIS A 19 6.28 19.55 -1.64
CA HIS A 19 6.55 18.86 -0.39
C HIS A 19 6.49 17.34 -0.59
N PRO A 20 7.53 16.57 -0.20
CA PRO A 20 7.52 15.13 -0.34
C PRO A 20 6.52 14.45 0.59
N VAL A 21 5.94 13.34 0.16
CA VAL A 21 4.92 12.59 0.90
C VAL A 21 5.12 11.09 0.79
N GLY A 22 4.97 10.40 1.91
CA GLY A 22 4.83 8.95 1.96
C GLY A 22 3.44 8.57 2.44
N ILE A 23 2.78 7.62 1.77
CA ILE A 23 1.48 7.09 2.20
C ILE A 23 1.67 5.65 2.66
N VAL A 24 1.06 5.27 3.80
CA VAL A 24 0.94 3.87 4.23
C VAL A 24 -0.54 3.52 4.34
N THR A 25 -1.00 2.45 3.70
CA THR A 25 -2.44 2.12 3.70
C THR A 25 -2.76 0.63 3.50
N LYS A 26 -3.92 0.20 4.02
CA LYS A 26 -4.55 -1.11 3.76
C LYS A 26 -5.68 -1.03 2.72
N SER A 27 -5.93 0.16 2.17
CA SER A 27 -7.05 0.45 1.29
C SER A 27 -6.59 0.56 -0.17
N ALA A 28 -7.31 -0.09 -1.07
CA ALA A 28 -7.13 0.07 -2.52
C ALA A 28 -7.62 1.44 -3.04
N LEU A 29 -8.25 2.28 -2.19
CA LEU A 29 -8.76 3.59 -2.59
C LEU A 29 -7.66 4.57 -3.01
N VAL A 30 -6.42 4.34 -2.60
CA VAL A 30 -5.25 5.15 -3.00
C VAL A 30 -5.07 5.19 -4.52
N MET A 31 -5.55 4.16 -5.25
CA MET A 31 -5.50 4.14 -6.72
C MET A 31 -6.26 5.32 -7.36
N ARG A 32 -7.24 5.90 -6.67
CA ARG A 32 -8.01 7.06 -7.16
C ARG A 32 -7.10 8.26 -7.43
N ASP A 33 -6.05 8.43 -6.63
CA ASP A 33 -5.18 9.59 -6.66
C ASP A 33 -3.85 9.31 -7.38
N ILE A 34 -3.81 8.23 -8.20
CA ILE A 34 -2.66 7.87 -9.06
C ILE A 34 -2.24 9.05 -9.94
N ASP A 35 -3.18 9.85 -10.43
CA ASP A 35 -2.89 10.99 -11.31
C ASP A 35 -1.99 12.03 -10.63
N ILE A 36 -2.23 12.35 -9.35
CA ILE A 36 -1.40 13.29 -8.58
C ILE A 36 -0.12 12.60 -8.12
N LEU A 37 -0.25 11.39 -7.56
CA LEU A 37 0.87 10.64 -7.02
C LEU A 37 1.92 10.33 -8.08
N ALA A 38 1.52 10.01 -9.33
CA ALA A 38 2.44 9.76 -10.43
C ALA A 38 3.22 11.02 -10.82
N ARG A 39 2.57 12.19 -10.91
CA ARG A 39 3.26 13.47 -11.17
C ARG A 39 4.25 13.82 -10.07
N MET A 40 3.87 13.62 -8.80
CA MET A 40 4.77 13.82 -7.67
C MET A 40 5.92 12.80 -7.66
N ALA A 41 5.65 11.54 -7.96
CA ALA A 41 6.64 10.46 -8.01
C ALA A 41 7.67 10.68 -9.13
N GLY A 42 7.26 11.19 -10.30
CA GLY A 42 8.17 11.58 -11.38
C GLY A 42 9.18 12.67 -10.98
N ARG A 43 8.91 13.41 -9.89
CA ARG A 43 9.81 14.38 -9.27
C ARG A 43 10.55 13.83 -8.04
N GLY A 44 10.38 12.55 -7.72
CA GLY A 44 10.93 11.92 -6.50
C GLY A 44 10.24 12.34 -5.20
N LEU A 45 9.01 12.87 -5.27
CA LEU A 45 8.30 13.44 -4.12
C LEU A 45 7.23 12.54 -3.51
N ALA A 46 6.88 11.42 -4.14
CA ALA A 46 5.84 10.54 -3.62
C ALA A 46 6.25 9.08 -3.66
N LYS A 47 5.91 8.36 -2.58
CA LYS A 47 5.92 6.89 -2.54
C LYS A 47 4.75 6.34 -1.75
N VAL A 48 4.34 5.11 -2.04
CA VAL A 48 3.20 4.46 -1.39
C VAL A 48 3.62 3.12 -0.82
N ALA A 49 3.34 2.88 0.45
CA ALA A 49 3.45 1.59 1.10
C ALA A 49 2.06 0.95 1.25
N ILE A 50 1.89 -0.26 0.72
CA ILE A 50 0.66 -1.04 0.88
C ILE A 50 0.88 -2.10 1.97
N SER A 51 0.06 -2.06 3.01
CA SER A 51 0.11 -3.04 4.09
C SER A 51 -0.56 -4.35 3.68
N VAL A 52 0.20 -5.43 3.62
CA VAL A 52 -0.30 -6.78 3.33
C VAL A 52 0.01 -7.67 4.52
N THR A 53 -1.01 -7.95 5.31
CA THR A 53 -0.88 -8.70 6.57
C THR A 53 -0.93 -10.21 6.36
N THR A 54 -1.64 -10.68 5.33
CA THR A 54 -1.83 -12.10 4.99
C THR A 54 -2.36 -12.18 3.56
N LEU A 55 -2.11 -13.28 2.85
CA LEU A 55 -2.76 -13.58 1.57
C LEU A 55 -4.00 -14.47 1.74
N ASP A 56 -4.16 -15.09 2.92
CA ASP A 56 -5.33 -15.88 3.28
C ASP A 56 -6.55 -14.99 3.57
N ARG A 57 -7.64 -15.27 2.86
CA ARG A 57 -8.88 -14.48 2.95
C ARG A 57 -9.63 -14.67 4.27
N VAL A 58 -9.52 -15.85 4.89
CA VAL A 58 -10.13 -16.18 6.18
C VAL A 58 -9.38 -15.46 7.30
N ILE A 59 -8.04 -15.53 7.29
CA ILE A 59 -7.19 -14.79 8.25
C ILE A 59 -7.41 -13.28 8.09
N ALA A 60 -7.40 -12.78 6.85
CA ALA A 60 -7.62 -11.36 6.56
C ALA A 60 -8.97 -10.87 7.10
N ARG A 61 -10.05 -11.65 6.95
CA ARG A 61 -11.37 -11.29 7.48
C ARG A 61 -11.40 -11.30 9.00
N LYS A 62 -10.67 -12.21 9.66
CA LYS A 62 -10.60 -12.27 11.13
C LYS A 62 -9.79 -11.10 11.70
N MET A 63 -8.64 -10.79 11.11
CA MET A 63 -7.74 -9.74 11.60
C MET A 63 -8.18 -8.34 11.16
N GLU A 64 -8.69 -8.19 9.94
CA GLU A 64 -8.89 -6.89 9.29
C GLU A 64 -10.21 -6.82 8.49
N PRO A 65 -11.39 -7.06 9.11
CA PRO A 65 -12.67 -7.27 8.41
C PRO A 65 -13.12 -6.10 7.52
N ARG A 66 -12.60 -4.88 7.76
CA ARG A 66 -12.98 -3.65 7.04
C ARG A 66 -11.93 -3.22 6.01
N ALA A 67 -10.79 -3.89 5.94
CA ALA A 67 -9.73 -3.54 5.01
C ALA A 67 -9.99 -4.11 3.61
N ALA A 68 -9.25 -3.64 2.60
CA ALA A 68 -9.31 -4.24 1.28
C ALA A 68 -8.86 -5.71 1.38
N THR A 69 -9.49 -6.59 0.60
CA THR A 69 -9.08 -8.00 0.53
C THR A 69 -7.66 -8.13 -0.02
N PRO A 70 -6.89 -9.17 0.35
CA PRO A 70 -5.51 -9.31 -0.13
C PRO A 70 -5.33 -9.17 -1.65
N PRO A 71 -6.17 -9.77 -2.52
CA PRO A 71 -6.04 -9.58 -3.97
C PRO A 71 -6.18 -8.11 -4.42
N ARG A 72 -7.05 -7.33 -3.77
CA ARG A 72 -7.23 -5.89 -4.08
C ARG A 72 -6.05 -5.05 -3.62
N ARG A 73 -5.30 -5.51 -2.62
CA ARG A 73 -4.05 -4.85 -2.20
C ARG A 73 -2.94 -5.10 -3.22
N LEU A 74 -2.82 -6.34 -3.71
CA LEU A 74 -1.89 -6.67 -4.80
C LEU A 74 -2.25 -5.93 -6.09
N GLU A 75 -3.54 -5.82 -6.42
CA GLU A 75 -4.02 -4.98 -7.54
C GLU A 75 -3.60 -3.52 -7.39
N ALA A 76 -3.70 -2.96 -6.18
CA ALA A 76 -3.25 -1.61 -5.91
C ALA A 76 -1.74 -1.44 -6.08
N ILE A 77 -0.93 -2.40 -5.61
CA ILE A 77 0.52 -2.41 -5.83
C ILE A 77 0.82 -2.37 -7.33
N LYS A 78 0.17 -3.25 -8.10
CA LYS A 78 0.34 -3.32 -9.56
C LYS A 78 -0.05 -2.03 -10.27
N ALA A 79 -1.20 -1.45 -9.94
CA ALA A 79 -1.67 -0.22 -10.57
C ALA A 79 -0.76 0.98 -10.26
N LEU A 80 -0.31 1.11 -9.01
CA LEU A 80 0.59 2.19 -8.59
C LEU A 80 1.98 2.03 -9.25
N SER A 81 2.54 0.82 -9.22
CA SER A 81 3.84 0.53 -9.84
C SER A 81 3.82 0.76 -11.35
N ALA A 82 2.76 0.33 -12.04
CA ALA A 82 2.57 0.57 -13.47
C ALA A 82 2.47 2.05 -13.83
N ALA A 83 2.03 2.91 -12.90
CA ALA A 83 2.01 4.36 -13.06
C ALA A 83 3.35 5.05 -12.73
N GLY A 84 4.41 4.27 -12.44
CA GLY A 84 5.74 4.79 -12.10
C GLY A 84 5.87 5.31 -10.67
N ILE A 85 4.91 5.00 -9.78
CA ILE A 85 4.97 5.39 -8.37
C ILE A 85 5.80 4.35 -7.62
N PRO A 86 6.87 4.71 -6.88
CA PRO A 86 7.59 3.77 -6.04
C PRO A 86 6.65 3.14 -5.00
N VAL A 87 6.57 1.81 -4.99
CA VAL A 87 5.71 1.06 -4.08
C VAL A 87 6.52 0.22 -3.12
N ALA A 88 6.24 0.37 -1.83
CA ALA A 88 6.71 -0.55 -0.80
C ALA A 88 5.58 -1.50 -0.37
N VAL A 89 5.94 -2.71 0.05
CA VAL A 89 5.02 -3.58 0.81
C VAL A 89 5.36 -3.49 2.29
N MET A 90 4.34 -3.34 3.13
CA MET A 90 4.49 -3.42 4.58
C MET A 90 3.85 -4.71 5.08
N VAL A 91 4.67 -5.72 5.38
CA VAL A 91 4.23 -7.00 5.94
C VAL A 91 4.00 -6.82 7.45
N ALA A 92 2.88 -6.19 7.79
CA ALA A 92 2.59 -5.81 9.17
C ALA A 92 1.08 -5.83 9.50
N PRO A 93 0.71 -6.16 10.75
CA PRO A 93 1.59 -6.80 11.75
C PRO A 93 1.91 -8.25 11.39
N ILE A 94 3.13 -8.70 11.72
CA ILE A 94 3.42 -10.13 11.86
C ILE A 94 3.06 -10.55 13.28
N VAL A 95 2.25 -11.59 13.39
CA VAL A 95 1.80 -12.20 14.64
C VAL A 95 2.23 -13.66 14.63
N PRO A 96 3.11 -14.08 15.56
CA PRO A 96 3.60 -15.45 15.63
C PRO A 96 2.46 -16.47 15.64
N ALA A 97 2.65 -17.58 14.90
CA ALA A 97 1.67 -18.66 14.74
C ALA A 97 0.32 -18.26 14.10
N ILE A 98 0.15 -17.02 13.63
CA ILE A 98 -1.03 -16.59 12.87
C ILE A 98 -0.69 -16.35 11.41
N ASN A 99 0.30 -15.51 11.11
CA ASN A 99 0.63 -15.09 9.74
C ASN A 99 2.14 -14.96 9.47
N ASP A 100 2.99 -15.33 10.44
CA ASP A 100 4.45 -15.33 10.32
C ASP A 100 4.95 -16.26 9.21
N SER A 101 4.30 -17.41 9.02
CA SER A 101 4.61 -18.34 7.92
C SER A 101 4.32 -17.79 6.52
N GLU A 102 3.60 -16.66 6.39
CA GLU A 102 3.24 -16.08 5.09
C GLU A 102 4.22 -15.04 4.58
N ILE A 103 5.26 -14.67 5.35
CA ILE A 103 6.19 -13.58 4.98
C ILE A 103 6.74 -13.76 3.57
N GLU A 104 7.33 -14.92 3.27
CA GLU A 104 7.93 -15.20 1.95
C GLU A 104 6.88 -15.10 0.83
N ARG A 105 5.70 -15.70 1.03
CA ARG A 105 4.62 -15.68 0.03
C ARG A 105 4.11 -14.27 -0.24
N ILE A 106 3.99 -13.44 0.80
CA ILE A 106 3.58 -12.04 0.67
C ILE A 106 4.64 -11.26 -0.12
N LEU A 107 5.92 -11.43 0.22
CA LEU A 107 7.02 -10.73 -0.46
C LEU A 107 7.13 -11.14 -1.93
N THR A 108 7.01 -12.44 -2.25
CA THR A 108 6.98 -12.93 -3.64
C THR A 108 5.84 -12.28 -4.42
N ALA A 109 4.61 -12.37 -3.91
CA ALA A 109 3.43 -11.80 -4.59
C ALA A 109 3.50 -10.27 -4.73
N ALA A 110 4.05 -9.57 -3.73
CA ALA A 110 4.23 -8.12 -3.80
C ALA A 110 5.30 -7.72 -4.82
N CYS A 111 6.42 -8.45 -4.88
CA CYS A 111 7.46 -8.26 -5.88
C CYS A 111 6.93 -8.50 -7.31
N GLU A 112 6.19 -9.59 -7.53
CA GLU A 112 5.52 -9.88 -8.82
C GLU A 112 4.50 -8.80 -9.21
N ALA A 113 3.85 -8.17 -8.23
CA ALA A 113 2.97 -7.03 -8.45
C ALA A 113 3.73 -5.71 -8.68
N GLY A 114 5.07 -5.68 -8.56
CA GLY A 114 5.90 -4.52 -8.85
C GLY A 114 6.26 -3.65 -7.64
N ALA A 115 6.14 -4.16 -6.41
CA ALA A 115 6.73 -3.51 -5.24
C ALA A 115 8.26 -3.61 -5.29
N SER A 116 8.96 -2.52 -4.96
CA SER A 116 10.43 -2.42 -5.01
C SER A 116 11.08 -2.33 -3.63
N GLU A 117 10.29 -2.07 -2.58
CA GLU A 117 10.73 -1.96 -1.19
C GLU A 117 9.86 -2.86 -0.30
N ALA A 118 10.41 -3.33 0.83
CA ALA A 118 9.67 -4.08 1.82
C ALA A 118 10.02 -3.66 3.25
N GLY A 119 9.05 -3.69 4.14
CA GLY A 119 9.23 -3.55 5.59
C GLY A 119 8.30 -4.50 6.33
N TYR A 120 8.60 -4.76 7.61
CA TYR A 120 7.75 -5.59 8.46
C TYR A 120 7.73 -5.06 9.90
N VAL A 121 6.70 -5.40 10.65
CA VAL A 121 6.61 -5.12 12.09
C VAL A 121 6.12 -6.39 12.78
N LEU A 122 6.96 -6.97 13.64
CA LEU A 122 6.62 -8.12 14.47
C LEU A 122 5.95 -7.66 15.78
N LEU A 123 4.80 -8.24 16.11
CA LEU A 123 4.22 -8.10 17.44
C LEU A 123 4.90 -9.06 18.41
N ARG A 124 5.30 -8.53 19.56
CA ARG A 124 5.97 -9.21 20.66
C ARG A 124 5.15 -9.02 21.93
#